data_AF-A0A3D5MJL3-F1
#
_entry.id   AF-A0A3D5MJL3-F1
#
_cell.length_a   1.000
_cell.length_b   1.000
_cell.length_c   1.000
_cell.angle_alpha   90.00
_cell.angle_beta   90.00
_cell.angle_gamma   90.00
#
_symmetry.space_group_name_H-M   'P 1'
#
loop_
_entity.id
_entity.type
_entity.pdbx_description
1 polymer ?
#
loop_
_entity_poly.entity_id
_entity_poly.type
_entity_poly.pdbx_seq_one_letter_code
_entity_poly.pdbx_strand_id
1 'polypeptide(L)'
;MPAVRFTRRFSMAHRLIADAGSKCAVPHGHNEFVTVTLEPTAEIDFGGANYAASFERLKARWHGFVDRSLDHAFQLNRADPLLTWFQQHEPHRLNQVLTVDGDPTTEALVIALWRKLEAILSAEGLPFRLAELAIEETPTNTVLTRGLTEAERAWSLGAWCDRADFSINDLLPPETWS
;
A
#
# COMPACT_ATOMS: atom_id res chain seq x y z
N MET A 1 -12.96 2.36 -22.67
CA MET A 1 -13.19 0.95 -22.23
C MET A 1 -13.65 0.98 -20.77
N PRO A 2 -14.52 0.06 -20.32
CA PRO A 2 -15.00 0.05 -18.94
C PRO A 2 -13.85 -0.15 -17.94
N ALA A 3 -13.81 0.66 -16.89
CA ALA A 3 -12.87 0.53 -15.79
C ALA A 3 -13.37 -0.46 -14.74
N VAL A 4 -12.46 -1.03 -13.96
CA VAL A 4 -12.74 -1.92 -12.84
C VAL A 4 -12.42 -1.21 -11.55
N ARG A 5 -13.34 -1.21 -10.58
CA ARG A 5 -13.11 -0.71 -9.23
C ARG A 5 -13.34 -1.80 -8.19
N PHE A 6 -12.47 -1.87 -7.19
CA PHE A 6 -12.63 -2.73 -6.03
C PHE A 6 -12.01 -2.11 -4.78
N THR A 7 -12.50 -2.56 -3.63
CA THR A 7 -12.09 -2.06 -2.31
C THR A 7 -11.68 -3.23 -1.43
N ARG A 8 -10.64 -3.04 -0.62
CA ARG A 8 -10.23 -3.96 0.44
C ARG A 8 -10.07 -3.19 1.74
N ARG A 9 -10.51 -3.79 2.85
CA ARG A 9 -10.37 -3.23 4.20
C ARG A 9 -9.13 -3.81 4.85
N PHE A 10 -8.42 -3.01 5.63
CA PHE A 10 -7.40 -3.47 6.56
C PHE A 10 -7.47 -2.67 7.86
N SER A 11 -6.97 -3.24 8.95
CA SER A 11 -6.83 -2.60 10.25
C SER A 11 -5.35 -2.39 10.53
N MET A 12 -4.95 -1.19 10.91
CA MET A 12 -3.56 -0.87 11.18
C MET A 12 -3.42 0.04 12.39
N ALA A 13 -2.22 0.10 12.93
CA ALA A 13 -1.84 1.11 13.90
C ALA A 13 -0.73 2.00 13.33
N HIS A 14 -0.64 3.23 13.79
CA HIS A 14 0.45 4.15 13.45
C HIS A 14 0.65 5.21 14.52
N ARG A 15 1.70 6.02 14.34
CA ARG A 15 1.84 7.31 14.99
C ARG A 15 2.66 8.25 14.11
N LEU A 16 2.51 9.55 14.31
CA LEU A 16 3.15 10.61 13.54
C LEU A 16 4.04 11.45 14.47
N ILE A 17 5.34 11.50 14.21
CA ILE A 17 6.31 12.14 15.13
C ILE A 17 6.74 13.54 14.72
N ALA A 18 6.34 14.03 13.54
CA ALA A 18 6.71 15.36 13.07
C ALA A 18 6.08 16.48 13.91
N ASP A 19 4.84 16.29 14.39
CA ASP A 19 4.18 17.18 15.34
C ASP A 19 3.97 16.49 16.69
N ALA A 20 4.91 16.71 17.60
CA ALA A 20 4.87 16.13 18.95
C ALA A 20 3.67 16.60 19.80
N GLY A 21 3.01 17.70 19.45
CA GLY A 21 1.82 18.20 20.14
C GLY A 21 0.51 17.55 19.66
N SER A 22 0.55 16.84 18.53
CA SER A 22 -0.62 16.18 17.95
C SER A 22 -1.06 14.98 18.77
N LYS A 23 -2.37 14.72 18.78
CA LYS A 23 -2.92 13.45 19.31
C LYS A 23 -2.40 12.24 18.53
N CYS A 24 -2.00 12.44 17.27
CA CYS A 24 -1.45 11.40 16.42
C CYS A 24 -0.01 10.98 16.82
N ALA A 25 0.66 11.70 17.73
CA ALA A 25 1.99 11.36 18.20
C ALA A 25 2.04 10.13 19.13
N VAL A 26 0.89 9.72 19.67
CA VAL A 26 0.75 8.48 20.46
C VAL A 26 0.27 7.36 19.55
N PRO A 27 0.77 6.10 19.70
CA PRO A 27 0.24 4.96 18.97
C PRO A 27 -1.28 4.86 19.06
N HIS A 28 -1.92 4.84 17.91
CA HIS A 28 -3.36 4.64 17.72
C HIS A 28 -3.58 3.85 16.43
N GLY A 29 -4.83 3.63 16.02
CA GLY A 29 -5.10 2.86 14.81
C GLY A 29 -6.44 3.14 14.17
N HIS A 30 -6.59 2.59 12.97
CA HIS A 30 -7.71 2.85 12.07
C HIS A 30 -8.18 1.56 11.40
N ASN A 31 -9.43 1.60 10.95
CA ASN A 31 -9.98 0.64 10.00
C ASN A 31 -10.05 1.34 8.65
N GLU A 32 -9.08 1.08 7.80
CA GLU A 32 -8.94 1.77 6.52
C GLU A 32 -9.57 0.97 5.38
N PHE A 33 -10.00 1.68 4.35
CA PHE A 33 -10.47 1.10 3.10
C PHE A 33 -9.61 1.61 1.95
N VAL A 34 -8.84 0.71 1.33
CA VAL A 34 -8.11 1.01 0.09
C VAL A 34 -8.97 0.64 -1.11
N THR A 35 -9.30 1.65 -1.92
CA THR A 35 -10.07 1.52 -3.15
C THR A 35 -9.17 1.75 -4.35
N VAL A 36 -9.22 0.83 -5.30
CA VAL A 36 -8.40 0.81 -6.51
C VAL A 36 -9.31 0.89 -7.72
N THR A 37 -8.98 1.75 -8.67
CA THR A 37 -9.60 1.81 -10.00
C THR A 37 -8.56 1.49 -11.06
N LEU A 38 -8.82 0.47 -11.87
CA LEU A 38 -7.97 0.02 -12.98
C LEU A 38 -8.65 0.25 -14.32
N GLU A 39 -7.87 0.68 -15.31
CA GLU A 39 -8.33 0.87 -16.69
C GLU A 39 -7.62 -0.11 -17.63
N PRO A 40 -8.37 -0.82 -18.51
CA PRO A 40 -7.76 -1.71 -19.49
C PRO A 40 -6.78 -0.99 -20.40
N THR A 41 -5.66 -1.64 -20.72
CA THR A 41 -4.66 -1.19 -21.70
C THR A 41 -4.75 -1.97 -23.02
N ALA A 42 -5.37 -3.14 -23.02
CA ALA A 42 -5.66 -3.93 -24.21
C ALA A 42 -7.13 -3.79 -24.62
N GLU A 43 -7.43 -4.00 -25.92
CA GLU A 43 -8.80 -4.09 -26.39
C GLU A 43 -9.55 -5.25 -25.72
N ILE A 44 -10.84 -5.04 -25.48
CA ILE A 44 -11.72 -6.07 -24.94
C ILE A 44 -12.44 -6.72 -26.12
N ASP A 45 -12.39 -8.05 -26.17
CA ASP A 45 -13.16 -8.87 -27.10
C ASP A 45 -14.65 -8.88 -26.72
N PHE A 46 -15.36 -7.82 -27.13
CA PHE A 46 -16.80 -7.69 -26.96
C PHE A 46 -17.56 -8.62 -27.91
N GLY A 47 -18.46 -9.42 -27.36
CA GLY A 47 -19.12 -10.52 -28.07
C GLY A 47 -18.46 -11.88 -27.82
N GLY A 48 -17.21 -11.90 -27.36
CA GLY A 48 -16.50 -13.08 -26.86
C GLY A 48 -16.40 -13.10 -25.34
N ALA A 49 -15.19 -12.95 -24.81
CA ALA A 49 -14.94 -13.00 -23.37
C ALA A 49 -15.56 -11.82 -22.59
N ASN A 50 -15.76 -10.66 -23.23
CA ASN A 50 -16.33 -9.44 -22.63
C ASN A 50 -15.54 -8.85 -21.44
N TYR A 51 -14.29 -9.26 -21.23
CA TYR A 51 -13.39 -8.68 -20.22
C TYR A 51 -11.92 -8.80 -20.66
N ALA A 52 -11.04 -7.95 -20.10
CA ALA A 52 -9.60 -8.02 -20.35
C ALA A 52 -8.85 -8.98 -19.41
N ALA A 53 -9.32 -9.14 -18.16
CA ALA A 53 -8.91 -10.22 -17.24
C ALA A 53 -10.04 -10.51 -16.23
N SER A 54 -10.04 -11.71 -15.62
CA SER A 54 -11.00 -12.06 -14.57
C SER A 54 -10.78 -11.22 -13.31
N PHE A 55 -11.85 -10.98 -12.53
CA PHE A 55 -11.72 -10.27 -11.25
C PHE A 55 -10.85 -11.01 -10.24
N GLU A 56 -10.86 -12.34 -10.26
CA GLU A 56 -10.00 -13.16 -9.41
C GLU A 56 -8.52 -12.86 -9.70
N ARG A 57 -8.11 -12.95 -10.97
CA ARG A 57 -6.72 -12.68 -11.38
C ARG A 57 -6.32 -11.24 -11.07
N LEU A 58 -7.20 -10.27 -11.32
CA LEU A 58 -6.92 -8.85 -11.05
C LEU A 58 -6.66 -8.54 -9.58
N LYS A 59 -7.31 -9.28 -8.67
CA LYS A 59 -7.31 -8.97 -7.24
C LYS A 59 -6.42 -9.88 -6.43
N ALA A 60 -6.05 -11.07 -6.92
CA ALA A 60 -5.42 -12.12 -6.12
C ALA A 60 -4.13 -11.67 -5.40
N ARG A 61 -3.15 -11.15 -6.16
CA ARG A 61 -1.85 -10.72 -5.59
C ARG A 61 -2.01 -9.49 -4.69
N TRP A 62 -2.81 -8.50 -5.13
CA TRP A 62 -3.07 -7.27 -4.38
C TRP A 62 -3.82 -7.53 -3.07
N HIS A 63 -4.94 -8.25 -3.09
CA HIS A 63 -5.65 -8.63 -1.86
C HIS A 63 -4.76 -9.48 -0.96
N GLY A 64 -3.97 -10.39 -1.55
CA GLY A 64 -2.99 -11.17 -0.82
C GLY A 64 -1.96 -10.31 -0.08
N PHE A 65 -1.46 -9.24 -0.70
CA PHE A 65 -0.57 -8.27 -0.06
C PHE A 65 -1.28 -7.52 1.07
N VAL A 66 -2.49 -7.00 0.82
CA VAL A 66 -3.26 -6.26 1.83
C VAL A 66 -3.54 -7.16 3.04
N ASP A 67 -4.01 -8.38 2.82
CA ASP A 67 -4.43 -9.29 3.89
C ASP A 67 -3.25 -9.86 4.71
N ARG A 68 -2.11 -10.12 4.07
CA ARG A 68 -0.96 -10.76 4.76
C ARG A 68 -0.01 -9.78 5.40
N SER A 69 0.06 -8.55 4.90
CA SER A 69 1.15 -7.64 5.23
C SER A 69 0.67 -6.27 5.66
N LEU A 70 -0.34 -5.70 4.99
CA LEU A 70 -0.84 -4.38 5.38
C LEU A 70 -1.80 -4.45 6.57
N ASP A 71 -2.61 -5.50 6.63
CA ASP A 71 -3.50 -5.79 7.75
C ASP A 71 -2.71 -6.16 9.00
N HIS A 72 -3.12 -5.62 10.13
CA HIS A 72 -2.45 -5.70 11.43
C HIS A 72 -1.00 -5.18 11.43
N ALA A 73 -0.63 -4.33 10.46
CA ALA A 73 0.66 -3.66 10.47
C ALA A 73 0.70 -2.50 11.47
N PHE A 74 1.88 -2.27 12.05
CA PHE A 74 2.21 -1.03 12.75
C PHE A 74 3.08 -0.16 11.84
N GLN A 75 2.55 0.97 11.41
CA GLN A 75 3.21 1.88 10.48
C GLN A 75 4.01 2.92 11.23
N LEU A 76 5.28 3.04 10.88
CA LEU A 76 6.23 3.91 11.55
C LEU A 76 7.03 4.73 10.56
N ASN A 77 7.36 5.94 11.01
CA ASN A 77 8.47 6.69 10.44
C ASN A 77 9.77 5.88 10.66
N ARG A 78 10.62 5.79 9.64
CA ARG A 78 11.90 5.09 9.73
C ARG A 78 12.84 5.68 10.79
N ALA A 79 12.66 6.97 11.13
CA ALA A 79 13.40 7.63 12.21
C ALA A 79 12.75 7.45 13.60
N ASP A 80 11.65 6.71 13.70
CA ASP A 80 10.92 6.53 14.95
C ASP A 80 11.70 5.66 15.97
N PRO A 81 11.88 6.11 17.23
CA PRO A 81 12.55 5.30 18.26
C PRO A 81 11.92 3.94 18.54
N LEU A 82 10.61 3.77 18.30
CA LEU A 82 9.93 2.47 18.44
C LEU A 82 10.46 1.45 17.43
N LEU A 83 10.91 1.88 16.25
CA LEU A 83 11.52 0.96 15.30
C LEU A 83 12.78 0.31 15.88
N THR A 84 13.66 1.11 16.48
CA THR A 84 14.85 0.62 17.19
C THR A 84 14.46 -0.33 18.32
N TRP A 85 13.38 -0.03 19.04
CA TRP A 85 12.88 -0.90 20.10
C TRP A 85 12.47 -2.27 19.56
N PHE A 86 11.69 -2.33 18.46
CA PHE A 86 11.31 -3.60 17.82
C PHE A 86 12.54 -4.38 17.33
N GLN A 87 13.50 -3.72 16.68
CA GLN A 87 14.73 -4.37 16.22
C GLN A 87 15.51 -5.03 17.36
N GLN A 88 15.52 -4.42 18.54
CA GLN A 88 16.29 -4.90 19.70
C GLN A 88 15.54 -5.93 20.54
N HIS A 89 14.23 -5.76 20.71
CA HIS A 89 13.45 -6.51 21.72
C HIS A 89 12.46 -7.49 21.08
N GLU A 90 11.94 -7.19 19.88
CA GLU A 90 10.96 -8.01 19.18
C GLU A 90 11.26 -8.14 17.67
N PRO A 91 12.48 -8.57 17.26
CA PRO A 91 12.87 -8.60 15.84
C PRO A 91 11.99 -9.53 14.99
N HIS A 92 11.35 -10.53 15.63
CA HIS A 92 10.39 -11.43 15.01
C HIS A 92 9.07 -10.76 14.59
N ARG A 93 8.81 -9.52 15.05
CA ARG A 93 7.65 -8.70 14.67
C ARG A 93 7.94 -7.73 13.53
N LEU A 94 9.18 -7.64 13.06
CA LEU A 94 9.54 -6.69 12.00
C LEU A 94 8.79 -6.95 10.69
N ASN A 95 8.26 -8.14 10.46
CA ASN A 95 7.38 -8.43 9.32
C ASN A 95 5.99 -7.79 9.44
N GLN A 96 5.64 -7.22 10.60
CA GLN A 96 4.41 -6.48 10.86
C GLN A 96 4.67 -4.98 11.06
N VAL A 97 5.90 -4.50 10.86
CA VAL A 97 6.24 -3.08 10.99
C VAL A 97 6.41 -2.48 9.59
N LEU A 98 5.45 -1.69 9.13
CA LEU A 98 5.57 -0.94 7.89
C LEU A 98 6.45 0.27 8.15
N THR A 99 7.45 0.52 7.32
CA THR A 99 8.31 1.70 7.48
C THR A 99 8.30 2.57 6.24
N VAL A 100 8.18 3.87 6.44
CA VAL A 100 8.42 4.87 5.39
C VAL A 100 9.42 5.91 5.84
N ASP A 101 10.11 6.53 4.90
CA ASP A 101 10.91 7.73 5.16
C ASP A 101 9.97 8.93 5.43
N GLY A 102 9.95 9.43 6.67
CA GLY A 102 8.96 10.44 7.10
C GLY A 102 7.76 9.82 7.81
N ASP A 103 6.76 10.64 8.16
CA ASP A 103 5.59 10.14 8.89
C ASP A 103 4.67 9.32 7.98
N PRO A 104 4.13 8.18 8.46
CA PRO A 104 3.25 7.30 7.69
C PRO A 104 1.82 7.87 7.62
N THR A 105 1.67 9.08 7.10
CA THR A 105 0.35 9.68 6.89
C THR A 105 -0.39 8.97 5.77
N THR A 106 -1.69 9.20 5.67
CA THR A 106 -2.53 8.65 4.59
C THR A 106 -2.04 9.12 3.21
N GLU A 107 -1.47 10.32 3.10
CA GLU A 107 -0.79 10.81 1.89
C GLU A 107 0.50 10.02 1.57
N ALA A 108 1.34 9.72 2.57
CA ALA A 108 2.52 8.89 2.34
C ALA A 108 2.12 7.47 1.91
N LEU A 109 1.09 6.91 2.55
CA LEU A 109 0.60 5.57 2.27
C LEU A 109 -0.03 5.47 0.88
N VAL A 110 -0.82 6.46 0.42
CA VAL A 110 -1.42 6.42 -0.93
C VAL A 110 -0.34 6.38 -2.02
N ILE A 111 0.78 7.09 -1.82
CA ILE A 111 1.92 7.11 -2.75
C ILE A 111 2.65 5.77 -2.73
N ALA A 112 2.97 5.23 -1.55
CA ALA A 112 3.63 3.94 -1.41
C ALA A 112 2.78 2.81 -2.02
N LEU A 113 1.48 2.79 -1.74
CA LEU A 113 0.57 1.78 -2.26
C LEU A 113 0.33 1.91 -3.77
N TRP A 114 0.38 3.12 -4.34
CA TRP A 114 0.36 3.32 -5.78
C TRP A 114 1.53 2.61 -6.45
N ARG A 115 2.76 2.85 -5.98
CA ARG A 115 3.99 2.21 -6.49
C ARG A 115 3.94 0.70 -6.34
N LYS A 116 3.46 0.22 -5.18
CA LYS A 116 3.34 -1.21 -4.87
C LYS A 116 2.41 -1.90 -5.86
N LEU A 117 1.27 -1.27 -6.15
CA LEU A 117 0.31 -1.80 -7.09
C LEU A 117 0.80 -1.72 -8.54
N GLU A 118 1.49 -0.65 -8.96
CA GLU A 118 2.15 -0.60 -10.28
C GLU A 118 3.15 -1.75 -10.44
N ALA A 119 3.98 -2.02 -9.43
CA ALA A 119 4.92 -3.14 -9.43
C ALA A 119 4.21 -4.51 -9.54
N ILE A 120 3.12 -4.70 -8.79
CA ILE A 120 2.29 -5.92 -8.86
C ILE A 120 1.66 -6.09 -10.25
N LEU A 121 1.05 -5.04 -10.81
CA LEU A 121 0.41 -5.09 -12.13
C LEU A 121 1.42 -5.46 -13.22
N SER A 122 2.62 -4.89 -13.15
CA SER A 122 3.72 -5.19 -14.06
C SER A 122 4.17 -6.65 -13.95
N ALA A 123 4.45 -7.13 -12.74
CA ALA A 123 4.91 -8.50 -12.50
C ALA A 123 3.88 -9.57 -12.90
N GLU A 124 2.59 -9.30 -12.70
CA GLU A 124 1.49 -10.22 -13.06
C GLU A 124 1.12 -10.18 -14.55
N GLY A 125 1.73 -9.29 -15.34
CA GLY A 125 1.42 -9.09 -16.76
C GLY A 125 -0.06 -8.79 -17.00
N LEU A 126 -0.65 -7.96 -16.13
CA LEU A 126 -2.07 -7.61 -16.22
C LEU A 126 -2.28 -6.53 -17.29
N PRO A 127 -3.27 -6.66 -18.20
CA PRO A 127 -3.53 -5.69 -19.26
C PRO A 127 -4.31 -4.48 -18.72
N PHE A 128 -3.84 -3.89 -17.63
CA PHE A 128 -4.47 -2.78 -16.92
C PHE A 128 -3.42 -1.79 -16.43
N ARG A 129 -3.79 -0.51 -16.41
CA ARG A 129 -3.07 0.55 -15.69
C ARG A 129 -3.84 0.93 -14.45
N LEU A 130 -3.12 1.41 -13.43
CA LEU A 130 -3.72 2.06 -12.27
C LEU A 130 -4.20 3.46 -12.67
N ALA A 131 -5.48 3.76 -12.44
CA ALA A 131 -6.10 5.04 -12.77
C ALA A 131 -6.42 5.89 -11.55
N GLU A 132 -6.72 5.25 -10.41
CA GLU A 132 -6.97 5.93 -9.14
C GLU A 132 -6.70 4.98 -7.99
N LEU A 133 -6.10 5.49 -6.92
CA LEU A 133 -6.00 4.82 -5.63
C LEU A 133 -6.47 5.80 -4.55
N ALA A 134 -7.38 5.34 -3.70
CA ALA A 134 -7.94 6.10 -2.59
C ALA A 134 -7.85 5.30 -1.29
N ILE A 135 -7.51 5.97 -0.19
CA ILE A 135 -7.52 5.42 1.16
C ILE A 135 -8.50 6.25 2.00
N GLU A 136 -9.54 5.59 2.48
CA GLU A 136 -10.42 6.13 3.53
C GLU A 136 -9.85 5.72 4.89
N GLU A 137 -9.22 6.65 5.60
CA GLU A 137 -8.66 6.44 6.96
C GLU A 137 -9.75 6.45 8.02
N THR A 138 -10.72 7.35 7.85
CA THR A 138 -11.91 7.47 8.71
C THR A 138 -13.15 7.69 7.82
N PRO A 139 -14.37 7.46 8.33
CA PRO A 139 -15.59 7.66 7.54
C PRO A 139 -15.80 9.08 6.99
N THR A 140 -15.02 10.06 7.45
CA THR A 140 -15.12 11.45 7.01
C THR A 140 -13.90 11.93 6.22
N ASN A 141 -12.82 11.15 6.15
CA ASN A 141 -11.56 11.56 5.54
C ASN A 141 -11.05 10.52 4.55
N THR A 142 -10.82 10.96 3.32
CA THR A 142 -10.26 10.14 2.24
C THR A 142 -9.14 10.91 1.55
N VAL A 143 -8.00 10.26 1.35
CA VAL A 143 -6.92 10.76 0.50
C VAL A 143 -6.88 9.92 -0.77
N LEU A 144 -6.71 10.56 -1.93
CA LEU A 144 -6.63 9.85 -3.20
C LEU A 144 -5.62 10.49 -4.15
N THR A 145 -5.13 9.69 -5.08
CA THR A 145 -4.37 10.15 -6.24
C THR A 145 -4.80 9.44 -7.52
N ARG A 146 -4.58 10.08 -8.66
CA ARG A 146 -4.81 9.55 -10.01
C ARG A 146 -3.51 9.39 -10.82
N GLY A 147 -2.38 9.56 -10.15
CA GLY A 147 -1.05 9.48 -10.73
C GLY A 147 -0.05 10.19 -9.83
N LEU A 148 1.19 9.71 -9.85
CA LEU A 148 2.27 10.33 -9.08
C LEU A 148 3.01 11.37 -9.91
N THR A 149 3.24 12.53 -9.30
CA THR A 149 4.15 13.58 -9.77
C THR A 149 5.60 13.10 -9.78
N GLU A 150 6.48 13.84 -10.46
CA GLU A 150 7.92 13.54 -10.48
C GLU A 150 8.53 13.54 -9.06
N ALA A 151 8.12 14.49 -8.22
CA ALA A 151 8.59 14.57 -6.84
C ALA A 151 8.18 13.35 -6.00
N GLU A 152 6.91 12.92 -6.11
CA GLU A 152 6.41 11.74 -5.39
C GLU A 152 7.08 10.44 -5.87
N ARG A 153 7.41 10.34 -7.17
CA ARG A 153 8.16 9.21 -7.73
C ARG A 153 9.64 9.22 -7.30
N ALA A 154 10.25 10.40 -7.20
CA ALA A 154 11.64 10.55 -6.77
C ALA A 154 11.84 10.40 -5.26
N TRP A 155 10.76 10.49 -4.47
CA TRP A 155 10.83 10.35 -3.02
C TRP A 155 11.23 8.93 -2.61
N SER A 156 12.31 8.83 -1.82
CA SER A 156 12.83 7.57 -1.28
C SER A 156 12.03 7.08 -0.06
N LEU A 157 10.73 6.83 -0.24
CA LEU A 157 9.82 6.29 0.79
C LEU A 157 10.33 4.97 1.41
N GLY A 158 10.87 4.09 0.58
CA GLY A 158 11.32 2.74 0.93
C GLY A 158 11.25 1.86 -0.31
N ALA A 159 12.27 1.05 -0.57
CA ALA A 159 12.35 0.24 -1.78
C ALA A 159 11.26 -0.85 -1.84
N TRP A 160 10.68 -1.24 -0.70
CA TRP A 160 9.58 -2.19 -0.61
C TRP A 160 8.35 -1.81 -1.43
N CYS A 161 8.11 -0.50 -1.60
CA CYS A 161 6.98 -0.02 -2.36
C CYS A 161 7.16 -0.22 -3.88
N ASP A 162 8.37 -0.52 -4.37
CA ASP A 162 8.61 -0.81 -5.80
C ASP A 162 8.74 -2.32 -6.08
N ARG A 163 8.55 -3.18 -5.08
CA ARG A 163 8.64 -4.64 -5.22
C ARG A 163 7.25 -5.28 -5.31
N ALA A 164 7.06 -6.21 -6.24
CA ALA A 164 5.83 -7.00 -6.36
C ALA A 164 5.67 -8.12 -5.31
N ASP A 165 6.56 -8.16 -4.31
CA ASP A 165 6.52 -9.07 -3.16
C ASP A 165 5.51 -8.61 -2.09
N PHE A 166 5.45 -9.30 -0.94
CA PHE A 166 4.61 -8.88 0.19
C PHE A 166 5.34 -8.02 1.23
N SER A 167 6.52 -7.50 0.90
CA SER A 167 7.25 -6.66 1.85
C SER A 167 6.58 -5.31 2.09
N ILE A 168 6.65 -4.84 3.34
CA ILE A 168 6.20 -3.52 3.82
C ILE A 168 7.35 -2.71 4.45
N ASN A 169 8.57 -3.25 4.42
CA ASN A 169 9.79 -2.57 4.84
C ASN A 169 11.01 -3.17 4.14
N ASP A 170 12.17 -2.54 4.33
CA ASP A 170 13.47 -2.96 3.80
C ASP A 170 14.39 -3.53 4.90
N LEU A 171 13.83 -3.90 6.04
CA LEU A 171 14.57 -4.38 7.21
C LEU A 171 14.78 -5.90 7.16
N LEU A 172 13.86 -6.60 6.49
CA LEU A 172 13.90 -8.04 6.32
C LEU A 172 14.16 -8.39 4.85
N PRO A 173 14.93 -9.46 4.58
CA PRO A 173 15.14 -9.93 3.22
C PRO A 173 13.83 -10.27 2.49
N PRO A 174 13.70 -9.99 1.18
CA PRO A 174 12.49 -10.25 0.39
C PRO A 174 11.92 -11.68 0.52
N GLU A 175 12.78 -12.69 0.67
CA GLU A 175 12.41 -14.09 0.85
C GLU A 175 11.60 -14.37 2.12
N THR A 176 11.60 -13.45 3.08
CA THR A 176 10.80 -13.56 4.32
C THR A 176 9.30 -13.29 4.07
N TRP A 177 8.97 -12.72 2.91
CA TRP A 177 7.64 -12.17 2.60
C TRP A 177 6.83 -13.05 1.64
N SER A 178 7.03 -14.37 1.70
CA SER A 178 6.31 -15.36 0.86
C SER A 178 4.80 -15.34 1.06
#